data_AF-A0AAE0TDR9-F1
#
_entry.id   AF-A0AAE0TDR9-F1
#
_cell.length_a   1.000
_cell.length_b   1.000
_cell.length_c   1.000
_cell.angle_alpha   90.00
_cell.angle_beta   90.00
_cell.angle_gamma   90.00
#
_symmetry.space_group_name_H-M   'P 1'
#
loop_
_entity.id
_entity.type
_entity.pdbx_description
1 polymer ?
#
loop_
_entity_poly.entity_id
_entity_poly.type
_entity_poly.pdbx_seq_one_letter_code
_entity_poly.pdbx_strand_id
1 'polypeptide(L)'
;MAKYFHTAVQFLFLMLNSMKDVVYSDSASNELPKLLLISMDGFRYNYLDRIAPENKNNFQYFIDQGVRAKWVENVFPSVTFPNHYTIITGLYPENHGVVENRFYDPVFNETFLFENSNQNFESKWYDMGAEPVYVTNTKAGNGRLSGVVMWPAGLAAVKCTPPDRFIPGAYWINKSIEFEQRIDYIIRWFSDPDYPINLGLLYFEEPDETGHPYGPESEEVKNVIAKLNEVLGILKKKLESKKLLEKINIIITADHGMLTHPRNMTINLDDTLDRIWYRLTGTDKNMLLVQVFPVKGFEDKVYSNLKNYSNLHVYSKDEQALKDLHYNDNRRIMPIILEPAPGYVIGTNDSLAGYTTVGVHGYDPAKVKEMHPFFIASGPAFKKGYSAGPIKMVDLYPLMCHILGIKPAPNNGSLENIQHLLVNPAPSHKADILSVTIVTYILVFIALASVAGVFSIFAVRHSKTRQIYMFSTRNSESLSGYNPGADQRLLDSGSDDEI
;
A
#
# COMPACT_ATOMS: atom_id res chain seq x y z
N MET A 1 34.75 -1.45 -45.26
CA MET A 1 34.23 -2.12 -44.05
C MET A 1 33.89 -1.14 -42.93
N ALA A 2 34.85 -0.33 -42.45
CA ALA A 2 34.65 0.57 -41.31
C ALA A 2 33.51 1.59 -41.47
N LYS A 3 33.37 2.24 -42.64
CA LYS A 3 32.31 3.24 -42.88
C LYS A 3 30.89 2.67 -42.74
N TYR A 4 30.62 1.50 -43.30
CA TYR A 4 29.28 0.90 -43.29
C TYR A 4 28.92 0.25 -41.93
N PHE A 5 29.92 -0.28 -41.21
CA PHE A 5 29.74 -0.75 -39.84
C PHE A 5 29.39 0.43 -38.91
N HIS A 6 30.04 1.57 -39.10
CA HIS A 6 29.75 2.79 -38.34
C HIS A 6 28.32 3.30 -38.60
N THR A 7 27.85 3.26 -39.85
CA THR A 7 26.47 3.64 -40.19
C THR A 7 25.43 2.69 -39.57
N ALA A 8 25.68 1.38 -39.57
CA ALA A 8 24.77 0.41 -38.95
C ALA A 8 24.68 0.58 -37.42
N VAL A 9 25.81 0.86 -36.76
CA VAL A 9 25.85 1.15 -35.31
C VAL A 9 25.14 2.45 -34.99
N GLN A 10 25.31 3.50 -35.80
CA GLN A 10 24.57 4.76 -35.64
C GLN A 10 23.06 4.57 -35.81
N PHE A 11 22.64 3.75 -36.78
CA PHE A 11 21.23 3.44 -37.00
C PHE A 11 20.61 2.66 -35.83
N LEU A 12 21.36 1.70 -35.26
CA LEU A 12 20.95 0.98 -34.06
C LEU A 12 20.85 1.90 -32.83
N PHE A 13 21.80 2.84 -32.69
CA PHE A 13 21.78 3.84 -31.62
C PHE A 13 20.59 4.80 -31.73
N LEU A 14 20.24 5.20 -32.96
CA LEU A 14 19.07 6.05 -33.23
C LEU A 14 17.75 5.31 -32.97
N MET A 15 17.65 4.03 -33.34
CA MET A 15 16.48 3.19 -33.04
C MET A 15 16.31 2.96 -31.53
N LEU A 16 17.41 2.72 -30.81
CA LEU A 16 17.39 2.57 -29.35
C LEU A 16 17.01 3.88 -28.64
N ASN A 17 17.43 5.04 -29.16
CA ASN A 17 17.04 6.34 -28.63
C ASN A 17 15.57 6.68 -28.95
N SER A 18 15.07 6.39 -30.17
CA SER A 18 13.65 6.63 -30.48
C SER A 18 12.72 5.70 -29.69
N MET A 19 13.20 4.53 -29.25
CA MET A 19 12.44 3.63 -28.37
C MET A 19 12.35 4.14 -26.93
N LYS A 20 13.31 4.94 -26.45
CA LYS A 20 13.14 5.65 -25.16
C LYS A 20 11.98 6.63 -25.21
N ASP A 21 11.79 7.29 -26.34
CA ASP A 21 10.74 8.29 -26.53
C ASP A 21 9.36 7.65 -26.74
N VAL A 22 9.27 6.47 -27.38
CA VAL A 22 8.00 5.74 -27.58
C VAL A 22 7.50 5.03 -26.30
N VAL A 23 8.40 4.66 -25.37
CA VAL A 23 8.00 4.10 -24.07
C VAL A 23 7.60 5.19 -23.06
N TYR A 24 7.91 6.46 -23.34
CA TYR A 24 7.60 7.59 -22.46
C TYR A 24 6.66 8.64 -23.05
N SER A 25 6.06 8.40 -24.22
CA SER A 25 5.03 9.31 -24.75
C SER A 25 3.63 8.91 -24.29
N ASP A 26 3.42 8.89 -22.98
CA ASP A 26 2.07 9.12 -22.46
C ASP A 26 2.00 10.59 -22.08
N SER A 27 1.31 11.38 -22.89
CA SER A 27 1.09 12.81 -22.67
C SER A 27 0.09 13.04 -21.52
N ALA A 28 0.40 12.50 -20.35
CA ALA A 28 -0.30 12.78 -19.11
C ALA A 28 0.30 14.06 -18.51
N SER A 29 -0.56 14.93 -17.97
CA SER A 29 -0.17 16.18 -17.33
C SER A 29 1.08 16.04 -16.45
N ASN A 30 2.02 16.99 -16.52
CA ASN A 30 3.15 17.12 -15.58
C ASN A 30 2.74 17.26 -14.08
N GLU A 31 1.45 17.19 -13.75
CA GLU A 31 0.95 17.20 -12.37
C GLU A 31 0.95 15.77 -11.78
N LEU A 32 1.54 15.62 -10.58
CA LEU A 32 1.49 14.36 -9.82
C LEU A 32 0.03 13.96 -9.49
N PRO A 33 -0.31 12.67 -9.51
CA PRO A 33 -1.61 12.20 -9.05
C PRO A 33 -1.86 12.59 -7.59
N LYS A 34 -3.04 13.14 -7.31
CA LYS A 34 -3.44 13.61 -5.98
C LYS A 34 -4.39 12.61 -5.32
N LEU A 35 -4.14 12.28 -4.06
CA LEU A 35 -4.97 11.38 -3.25
C LEU A 35 -5.17 11.95 -1.84
N LEU A 36 -6.43 12.10 -1.43
CA LEU A 36 -6.83 12.39 -0.06
C LEU A 36 -7.55 11.17 0.54
N LEU A 37 -6.99 10.60 1.61
CA LEU A 37 -7.62 9.58 2.41
C LEU A 37 -8.20 10.21 3.69
N ILE A 38 -9.48 9.98 3.93
CA ILE A 38 -10.24 10.48 5.07
C ILE A 38 -10.75 9.28 5.88
N SER A 39 -10.43 9.25 7.17
CA SER A 39 -10.99 8.31 8.13
C SER A 39 -11.95 9.01 9.08
N MET A 40 -13.14 8.43 9.26
CA MET A 40 -14.14 8.80 10.27
C MET A 40 -14.25 7.65 11.27
N ASP A 41 -13.59 7.76 12.41
CA ASP A 41 -13.42 6.67 13.38
C ASP A 41 -14.75 6.00 13.77
N GLY A 42 -14.80 4.67 13.82
CA GLY A 42 -15.99 3.93 14.27
C GLY A 42 -17.23 4.04 13.37
N PHE A 43 -17.11 4.60 12.16
CA PHE A 43 -18.23 4.74 11.24
C PHE A 43 -18.63 3.39 10.61
N ARG A 44 -19.58 2.71 11.27
CA ARG A 44 -20.14 1.42 10.85
C ARG A 44 -20.78 1.49 9.46
N TYR A 45 -20.59 0.44 8.65
CA TYR A 45 -21.01 0.37 7.25
C TYR A 45 -22.48 0.76 6.96
N ASN A 46 -23.40 0.41 7.87
CA ASN A 46 -24.83 0.60 7.69
C ASN A 46 -25.34 1.98 8.15
N TYR A 47 -24.50 2.81 8.78
CA TYR A 47 -24.91 4.17 9.14
C TYR A 47 -25.35 4.97 7.92
N LEU A 48 -24.65 4.84 6.79
CA LEU A 48 -25.03 5.49 5.52
C LEU A 48 -26.42 5.11 5.01
N ASP A 49 -26.94 3.94 5.36
CA ASP A 49 -28.27 3.48 4.94
C ASP A 49 -29.38 3.96 5.88
N ARG A 50 -29.00 4.50 7.04
CA ARG A 50 -29.91 4.97 8.09
C ARG A 50 -30.04 6.48 8.15
N ILE A 51 -29.14 7.19 7.48
CA ILE A 51 -29.22 8.65 7.34
C ILE A 51 -30.43 8.98 6.46
N ALA A 52 -31.28 9.90 6.95
CA ALA A 52 -32.40 10.41 6.18
C ALA A 52 -31.90 11.05 4.87
N PRO A 53 -32.60 10.90 3.72
CA PRO A 53 -32.13 11.37 2.42
C PRO A 53 -31.64 12.84 2.41
N GLU A 54 -32.34 13.73 3.11
CA GLU A 54 -32.00 15.14 3.27
C GLU A 54 -30.65 15.38 3.96
N ASN A 55 -30.30 14.52 4.93
CA ASN A 55 -29.05 14.58 5.70
C ASN A 55 -27.92 13.80 5.04
N LYS A 56 -28.18 13.13 3.92
CA LYS A 56 -27.19 12.35 3.17
C LYS A 56 -26.59 13.12 2.00
N ASN A 57 -27.05 14.33 1.71
CA ASN A 57 -26.73 15.06 0.48
C ASN A 57 -25.22 15.13 0.11
N ASN A 58 -24.31 15.37 1.07
CA ASN A 58 -22.89 15.48 0.80
C ASN A 58 -22.22 14.10 0.69
N PHE A 59 -22.60 13.13 1.52
CA PHE A 59 -22.19 11.73 1.31
C PHE A 59 -22.67 11.20 -0.05
N GLN A 60 -23.92 11.50 -0.41
CA GLN A 60 -24.56 11.07 -1.65
C GLN A 60 -23.83 11.65 -2.87
N TYR A 61 -23.35 12.90 -2.80
CA TYR A 61 -22.51 13.46 -3.86
C TYR A 61 -21.28 12.59 -4.14
N PHE A 62 -20.53 12.18 -3.11
CA PHE A 62 -19.34 11.35 -3.28
C PHE A 62 -19.68 9.93 -3.77
N ILE A 63 -20.83 9.37 -3.35
CA ILE A 63 -21.34 8.09 -3.85
C ILE A 63 -21.69 8.19 -5.34
N ASP A 64 -22.43 9.21 -5.74
CA ASP A 64 -22.89 9.40 -7.13
C ASP A 64 -21.73 9.69 -8.07
N GLN A 65 -20.73 10.46 -7.61
CA GLN A 65 -19.52 10.76 -8.37
C GLN A 65 -18.44 9.68 -8.27
N GLY A 66 -18.73 8.55 -7.64
CA GLY A 66 -17.72 7.59 -7.27
C GLY A 66 -18.22 6.15 -7.15
N VAL A 67 -17.56 5.44 -6.25
CA VAL A 67 -17.86 4.07 -5.87
C VAL A 67 -18.25 3.99 -4.41
N ARG A 68 -19.15 3.06 -4.09
CA ARG A 68 -19.48 2.68 -2.71
C ARG A 68 -19.32 1.17 -2.57
N ALA A 69 -18.55 0.72 -1.58
CA ALA A 69 -18.50 -0.70 -1.24
C ALA A 69 -19.61 -1.05 -0.24
N LYS A 70 -20.01 -2.33 -0.21
CA LYS A 70 -21.03 -2.82 0.73
C LYS A 70 -20.57 -2.64 2.19
N TRP A 71 -19.29 -2.93 2.44
CA TRP A 71 -18.52 -2.66 3.66
C TRP A 71 -17.05 -2.96 3.40
N VAL A 72 -16.17 -2.61 4.34
CA VAL A 72 -14.78 -3.06 4.36
C VAL A 72 -14.63 -4.21 5.35
N GLU A 73 -14.04 -5.32 4.91
CA GLU A 73 -13.55 -6.39 5.78
C GLU A 73 -12.26 -5.90 6.45
N ASN A 74 -12.42 -5.31 7.63
CA ASN A 74 -11.35 -4.82 8.49
C ASN A 74 -10.61 -5.97 9.19
N VAL A 75 -9.51 -5.67 9.89
CA VAL A 75 -8.64 -6.69 10.49
C VAL A 75 -8.93 -6.91 11.98
N PHE A 76 -8.52 -8.06 12.49
CA PHE A 76 -8.60 -8.37 13.92
C PHE A 76 -7.33 -7.94 14.67
N PRO A 77 -7.45 -7.37 15.88
CA PRO A 77 -8.69 -6.87 16.48
C PRO A 77 -9.23 -5.64 15.77
N SER A 78 -10.55 -5.46 15.77
CA SER A 78 -11.21 -4.29 15.15
C SER A 78 -11.10 -3.04 16.03
N VAL A 79 -9.87 -2.59 16.29
CA VAL A 79 -9.54 -1.41 17.10
C VAL A 79 -8.69 -0.41 16.32
N THR A 80 -8.67 0.83 16.80
CA THR A 80 -8.24 2.01 16.04
C THR A 80 -6.84 1.94 15.46
N PHE A 81 -5.81 1.82 16.29
CA PHE A 81 -4.41 1.90 15.84
C PHE A 81 -4.01 0.78 14.89
N PRO A 82 -4.32 -0.51 15.16
CA PRO A 82 -4.03 -1.60 14.23
C PRO A 82 -4.71 -1.40 12.87
N ASN A 83 -6.00 -1.06 12.84
CA ASN A 83 -6.74 -0.92 11.57
C ASN A 83 -6.29 0.32 10.79
N HIS A 84 -6.08 1.47 11.44
CA HIS A 84 -5.53 2.65 10.78
C HIS A 84 -4.13 2.42 10.21
N TYR A 85 -3.28 1.64 10.89
CA TYR A 85 -1.96 1.30 10.38
C TYR A 85 -2.03 0.26 9.26
N THR A 86 -2.95 -0.69 9.34
CA THR A 86 -3.27 -1.63 8.24
C THR A 86 -3.70 -0.86 6.98
N ILE A 87 -4.60 0.13 7.09
CA ILE A 87 -5.06 0.91 5.93
C ILE A 87 -3.88 1.51 5.16
N ILE A 88 -2.89 2.07 5.87
CA ILE A 88 -1.76 2.77 5.25
C ILE A 88 -0.56 1.88 4.94
N THR A 89 -0.56 0.60 5.31
CA THR A 89 0.57 -0.33 5.06
C THR A 89 0.18 -1.58 4.27
N GLY A 90 -1.11 -1.94 4.25
CA GLY A 90 -1.62 -3.17 3.67
C GLY A 90 -1.18 -4.43 4.43
N LEU A 91 -0.68 -4.28 5.65
CA LEU A 91 -0.16 -5.37 6.47
C LEU A 91 -1.15 -5.74 7.57
N TYR A 92 -1.19 -7.01 7.97
CA TYR A 92 -1.91 -7.40 9.19
C TYR A 92 -1.19 -6.93 10.47
N PRO A 93 -1.90 -6.86 11.61
CA PRO A 93 -1.31 -6.45 12.89
C PRO A 93 -0.08 -7.23 13.31
N GLU A 94 -0.06 -8.54 13.06
CA GLU A 94 1.11 -9.36 13.34
C GLU A 94 2.34 -8.97 12.52
N ASN A 95 2.16 -8.49 11.27
CA ASN A 95 3.26 -8.13 10.40
C ASN A 95 3.75 -6.69 10.64
N HIS A 96 2.85 -5.74 10.89
CA HIS A 96 3.24 -4.35 11.10
C HIS A 96 3.56 -4.00 12.56
N GLY A 97 3.21 -4.87 13.52
CA GLY A 97 3.63 -4.77 14.92
C GLY A 97 2.81 -3.84 15.80
N VAL A 98 1.91 -3.03 15.25
CA VAL A 98 0.86 -2.32 16.01
C VAL A 98 -0.30 -3.28 16.26
N VAL A 99 -0.30 -3.97 17.39
CA VAL A 99 -1.23 -5.11 17.64
C VAL A 99 -2.48 -4.73 18.43
N GLU A 100 -2.45 -3.60 19.14
CA GLU A 100 -3.55 -3.06 19.96
C GLU A 100 -3.33 -1.54 20.13
N ASN A 101 -4.28 -0.82 20.73
CA ASN A 101 -4.08 0.59 21.14
C ASN A 101 -3.07 0.73 22.30
N ARG A 102 -2.88 -0.32 23.10
CA ARG A 102 -1.98 -0.44 24.25
C ARG A 102 -1.32 -1.82 24.27
N PHE A 103 -0.02 -1.91 24.03
CA PHE A 103 0.66 -3.21 23.99
C PHE A 103 2.05 -3.16 24.60
N TYR A 104 2.47 -4.28 25.20
CA TYR A 104 3.81 -4.45 25.75
C TYR A 104 4.76 -5.03 24.70
N ASP A 105 5.96 -4.46 24.58
CA ASP A 105 7.04 -5.02 23.78
C ASP A 105 8.11 -5.64 24.72
N PRO A 106 8.27 -6.98 24.72
CA PRO A 106 9.20 -7.65 25.61
C PRO A 106 10.68 -7.38 25.30
N VAL A 107 11.01 -6.91 24.08
CA VAL A 107 12.39 -6.56 23.70
C VAL A 107 12.75 -5.17 24.22
N PHE A 108 11.82 -4.22 24.14
CA PHE A 108 12.02 -2.88 24.71
C PHE A 108 11.81 -2.86 26.22
N ASN A 109 11.08 -3.84 26.75
CA ASN A 109 10.59 -3.84 28.12
C ASN A 109 9.80 -2.57 28.46
N GLU A 110 8.95 -2.15 27.51
CA GLU A 110 8.15 -0.94 27.59
C GLU A 110 6.73 -1.21 27.09
N THR A 111 5.77 -0.40 27.52
CA THR A 111 4.38 -0.45 27.06
C THR A 111 4.09 0.76 26.17
N PHE A 112 3.59 0.49 24.97
CA PHE A 112 2.98 1.48 24.13
C PHE A 112 1.60 1.83 24.68
N LEU A 113 1.30 3.12 24.77
CA LEU A 113 0.02 3.67 25.16
C LEU A 113 -0.37 4.70 24.11
N PHE A 114 -1.44 4.46 23.36
CA PHE A 114 -1.89 5.40 22.34
C PHE A 114 -2.13 6.81 22.90
N GLU A 115 -2.50 6.93 24.18
CA GLU A 115 -2.70 8.21 24.86
C GLU A 115 -1.42 9.02 25.07
N ASN A 116 -0.27 8.36 25.03
CA ASN A 116 1.01 9.01 25.16
C ASN A 116 1.39 9.65 23.81
N SER A 117 1.17 10.96 23.70
CA SER A 117 1.45 11.72 22.49
C SER A 117 2.90 11.61 22.01
N ASN A 118 3.88 11.45 22.91
CA ASN A 118 5.29 11.31 22.51
C ASN A 118 5.54 9.98 21.80
N GLN A 119 4.94 8.89 22.29
CA GLN A 119 5.11 7.56 21.70
C GLN A 119 4.57 7.48 20.26
N ASN A 120 3.64 8.35 19.88
CA ASN A 120 3.11 8.44 18.51
C ASN A 120 4.17 8.88 17.46
N PHE A 121 5.29 9.47 17.89
CA PHE A 121 6.41 9.87 17.01
C PHE A 121 7.58 8.89 17.05
N GLU A 122 7.59 7.98 18.01
CA GLU A 122 8.71 7.10 18.25
C GLU A 122 8.69 5.93 17.27
N SER A 123 9.58 5.95 16.29
CA SER A 123 9.66 4.93 15.23
C SER A 123 9.78 3.50 15.75
N LYS A 124 10.32 3.29 16.97
CA LYS A 124 10.45 1.93 17.57
C LYS A 124 9.11 1.18 17.65
N TRP A 125 7.98 1.90 17.76
CA TRP A 125 6.65 1.28 17.83
C TRP A 125 6.08 0.89 16.47
N TYR A 126 6.55 1.50 15.40
CA TYR A 126 5.95 1.39 14.06
C TYR A 126 6.88 0.76 13.02
N ASP A 127 8.19 0.91 13.20
CA ASP A 127 9.22 0.46 12.26
C ASP A 127 9.64 -1.00 12.52
N MET A 128 8.68 -1.91 12.35
CA MET A 128 8.87 -3.37 12.46
C MET A 128 8.97 -4.05 11.08
N GLY A 129 9.33 -3.29 10.04
CA GLY A 129 9.36 -3.75 8.64
C GLY A 129 8.24 -3.17 7.78
N ALA A 130 7.20 -2.60 8.41
CA ALA A 130 6.11 -1.92 7.74
C ALA A 130 6.58 -0.70 6.94
N GLU A 131 5.88 -0.40 5.84
CA GLU A 131 6.13 0.80 5.05
C GLU A 131 4.81 1.53 4.77
N PRO A 132 4.48 2.55 5.57
CA PRO A 132 3.29 3.36 5.35
C PRO A 132 3.30 4.07 3.99
N VAL A 133 2.13 4.33 3.43
CA VAL A 133 1.97 4.93 2.10
C VAL A 133 2.63 6.31 1.98
N TYR A 134 2.75 7.07 3.08
CA TYR A 134 3.52 8.32 3.06
C TYR A 134 5.02 8.08 2.83
N VAL A 135 5.60 7.03 3.42
CA VAL A 135 7.00 6.62 3.18
C VAL A 135 7.16 6.15 1.73
N THR A 136 6.23 5.33 1.24
CA THR A 136 6.28 4.84 -0.15
C THR A 136 6.16 5.98 -1.16
N ASN A 137 5.31 6.97 -0.89
CA ASN A 137 5.15 8.17 -1.73
C ASN A 137 6.43 9.01 -1.76
N THR A 138 7.03 9.30 -0.59
CA THR A 138 8.28 10.07 -0.50
C THR A 138 9.45 9.33 -1.18
N LYS A 139 9.58 8.01 -0.97
CA LYS A 139 10.63 7.18 -1.62
C LYS A 139 10.51 7.12 -3.14
N ALA A 140 9.31 7.28 -3.69
CA ALA A 140 9.12 7.31 -5.14
C ALA A 140 9.72 8.56 -5.82
N GLY A 141 10.16 9.56 -5.05
CA GLY A 141 10.91 10.71 -5.54
C GLY A 141 10.04 11.70 -6.34
N ASN A 142 10.66 12.44 -7.27
CA ASN A 142 9.98 13.39 -8.16
C ASN A 142 9.19 14.50 -7.46
N GLY A 143 9.65 14.95 -6.28
CA GLY A 143 9.00 16.02 -5.52
C GLY A 143 7.65 15.63 -4.91
N ARG A 144 7.40 14.32 -4.73
CA ARG A 144 6.22 13.80 -4.04
C ARG A 144 6.28 14.11 -2.55
N LEU A 145 5.16 14.60 -2.02
CA LEU A 145 5.04 15.08 -0.65
C LEU A 145 3.75 14.59 -0.01
N SER A 146 3.83 14.25 1.26
CA SER A 146 2.74 13.68 2.05
C SER A 146 2.37 14.61 3.21
N GLY A 147 1.08 14.90 3.36
CA GLY A 147 0.53 15.64 4.49
C GLY A 147 -0.29 14.72 5.39
N VAL A 148 -0.07 14.80 6.70
CA VAL A 148 -0.78 14.00 7.71
C VAL A 148 -1.43 14.91 8.73
N VAL A 149 -2.76 14.80 8.84
CA VAL A 149 -3.57 15.52 9.82
C VAL A 149 -4.17 14.49 10.78
N MET A 150 -3.51 14.33 11.93
CA MET A 150 -3.98 13.56 13.09
C MET A 150 -4.21 12.05 12.84
N TRP A 151 -3.71 11.48 11.74
CA TRP A 151 -3.87 10.06 11.43
C TRP A 151 -3.25 9.16 12.52
N PRO A 152 -4.01 8.24 13.15
CA PRO A 152 -3.49 7.29 14.13
C PRO A 152 -2.34 6.44 13.55
N ALA A 153 -1.23 6.31 14.28
CA ALA A 153 0.00 5.66 13.81
C ALA A 153 0.62 6.27 12.53
N GLY A 154 0.26 7.50 12.17
CA GLY A 154 0.69 8.16 10.92
C GLY A 154 1.81 9.19 11.06
N LEU A 155 2.37 9.40 12.25
CA LEU A 155 3.27 10.55 12.53
C LEU A 155 4.73 10.17 12.82
N ALA A 156 5.03 8.89 13.06
CA ALA A 156 6.39 8.44 13.33
C ALA A 156 7.29 8.46 12.08
N ALA A 157 8.59 8.63 12.28
CA ALA A 157 9.58 8.59 11.22
C ALA A 157 9.94 7.14 10.83
N VAL A 158 8.99 6.42 10.22
CA VAL A 158 9.17 5.02 9.82
C VAL A 158 10.20 4.94 8.67
N LYS A 159 11.16 4.02 8.78
CA LYS A 159 12.31 3.92 7.86
C LYS A 159 13.03 5.26 7.68
N CYS A 160 13.21 5.97 8.80
CA CYS A 160 13.82 7.31 8.87
C CYS A 160 13.11 8.38 8.01
N THR A 161 11.83 8.16 7.68
CA THR A 161 11.06 9.04 6.79
C THR A 161 9.79 9.50 7.52
N PRO A 162 9.75 10.70 8.10
CA PRO A 162 8.51 11.26 8.65
C PRO A 162 7.60 11.80 7.53
N PRO A 163 6.32 12.10 7.82
CA PRO A 163 5.49 12.90 6.92
C PRO A 163 6.12 14.26 6.61
N ASP A 164 6.02 14.72 5.36
CA ASP A 164 6.57 16.02 4.93
C ASP A 164 5.83 17.20 5.55
N ARG A 165 4.51 17.04 5.79
CA ARG A 165 3.69 18.03 6.48
C ARG A 165 2.85 17.37 7.56
N PHE A 166 2.87 17.94 8.75
CA PHE A 166 1.96 17.61 9.84
C PHE A 166 1.71 18.88 10.66
N ILE A 167 0.70 18.87 11.51
CA ILE A 167 0.44 20.00 12.41
C ILE A 167 1.16 19.71 13.74
N PRO A 168 2.15 20.52 14.15
CA PRO A 168 2.83 20.33 15.43
C PRO A 168 1.84 20.37 16.60
N GLY A 169 1.90 19.41 17.51
CA GLY A 169 0.96 19.31 18.62
C GLY A 169 -0.44 18.77 18.26
N ALA A 170 -0.73 18.52 16.98
CA ALA A 170 -1.98 17.89 16.56
C ALA A 170 -1.84 16.37 16.57
N TYR A 171 -2.08 15.81 17.75
CA TYR A 171 -2.20 14.37 17.94
C TYR A 171 -3.69 14.00 17.87
N TRP A 172 -4.03 12.75 17.62
CA TRP A 172 -5.43 12.29 17.57
C TRP A 172 -6.25 12.61 18.85
N ILE A 173 -5.60 12.88 19.98
CA ILE A 173 -6.23 13.30 21.27
C ILE A 173 -6.45 14.82 21.34
N ASN A 174 -5.75 15.61 20.53
CA ASN A 174 -5.87 17.06 20.56
C ASN A 174 -7.15 17.51 19.85
N LYS A 175 -8.25 17.42 20.59
CA LYS A 175 -9.60 17.78 20.15
C LYS A 175 -9.82 19.29 20.04
N SER A 176 -8.83 20.12 20.37
CA SER A 176 -8.92 21.57 20.21
C SER A 176 -8.83 22.02 18.76
N ILE A 177 -8.47 21.14 17.83
CA ILE A 177 -8.45 21.42 16.39
C ILE A 177 -9.75 20.91 15.78
N GLU A 178 -10.64 21.84 15.45
CA GLU A 178 -11.96 21.56 14.89
C GLU A 178 -11.86 20.94 13.48
N PHE A 179 -12.87 20.17 13.07
CA PHE A 179 -12.87 19.47 11.79
C PHE A 179 -12.69 20.40 10.59
N GLU A 180 -13.29 21.59 10.61
CA GLU A 180 -13.13 22.59 9.55
C GLU A 180 -11.68 23.09 9.47
N GLN A 181 -11.01 23.27 10.61
CA GLN A 181 -9.61 23.70 10.65
C GLN A 181 -8.70 22.61 10.06
N ARG A 182 -8.96 21.34 10.37
CA ARG A 182 -8.25 20.19 9.79
C ARG A 182 -8.39 20.15 8.27
N ILE A 183 -9.59 20.42 7.75
CA ILE A 183 -9.82 20.58 6.30
C ILE A 183 -9.03 21.78 5.76
N ASP A 184 -8.98 22.89 6.46
CA ASP A 184 -8.21 24.05 6.03
C ASP A 184 -6.70 23.76 5.90
N TYR A 185 -6.13 23.00 6.82
CA TYR A 185 -4.74 22.55 6.70
C TYR A 185 -4.54 21.70 5.45
N ILE A 186 -5.36 20.66 5.25
CA ILE A 186 -5.15 19.72 4.14
C ILE A 186 -5.35 20.40 2.78
N ILE A 187 -6.38 21.25 2.63
CA ILE A 187 -6.65 21.98 1.40
C ILE A 187 -5.56 22.99 1.09
N ARG A 188 -5.07 23.70 2.11
CA ARG A 188 -3.95 24.63 1.96
C ARG A 188 -2.69 23.90 1.49
N TRP A 189 -2.41 22.71 2.00
CA TRP A 189 -1.25 21.93 1.58
C TRP A 189 -1.36 21.36 0.17
N PHE A 190 -2.53 20.91 -0.27
CA PHE A 190 -2.72 20.49 -1.67
C PHE A 190 -2.61 21.65 -2.66
N SER A 191 -2.92 22.87 -2.21
CA SER A 191 -2.96 24.08 -3.03
C SER A 191 -1.72 24.96 -2.87
N ASP A 192 -0.70 24.47 -2.17
CA ASP A 192 0.52 25.23 -1.89
C ASP A 192 1.30 25.47 -3.20
N PRO A 193 1.67 26.71 -3.54
CA PRO A 193 2.32 27.01 -4.81
C PRO A 193 3.76 26.49 -4.89
N ASP A 194 4.44 26.36 -3.75
CA ASP A 194 5.88 26.09 -3.70
C ASP A 194 6.17 24.64 -3.27
N TYR A 195 5.35 24.10 -2.37
CA TYR A 195 5.57 22.78 -1.78
C TYR A 195 4.25 21.99 -1.62
N PRO A 196 3.52 21.72 -2.71
CA PRO A 196 2.22 21.04 -2.69
C PRO A 196 2.34 19.56 -2.34
N ILE A 197 1.46 19.09 -1.45
CA ILE A 197 1.31 17.65 -1.24
C ILE A 197 0.56 16.99 -2.40
N ASN A 198 0.89 15.74 -2.69
CA ASN A 198 0.13 14.88 -3.59
C ASN A 198 -0.57 13.73 -2.84
N LEU A 199 -0.24 13.51 -1.58
CA LEU A 199 -0.90 12.57 -0.68
C LEU A 199 -1.32 13.28 0.62
N GLY A 200 -2.58 13.13 1.01
CA GLY A 200 -3.11 13.65 2.27
C GLY A 200 -3.78 12.55 3.09
N LEU A 201 -3.47 12.46 4.38
CA LEU A 201 -4.15 11.60 5.36
C LEU A 201 -4.89 12.49 6.36
N LEU A 202 -6.20 12.32 6.51
CA LEU A 202 -7.05 13.14 7.37
C LEU A 202 -7.91 12.25 8.27
N TYR A 203 -7.94 12.56 9.56
CA TYR A 203 -8.66 11.79 10.57
C TYR A 203 -9.68 12.65 11.34
N PHE A 204 -10.83 12.06 11.64
CA PHE A 204 -11.87 12.56 12.53
C PHE A 204 -12.23 11.49 13.55
N GLU A 205 -12.33 11.86 14.83
CA GLU A 205 -12.61 10.96 15.96
C GLU A 205 -14.07 10.48 16.03
N GLU A 206 -14.94 10.96 15.14
CA GLU A 206 -16.38 10.69 15.16
C GLU A 206 -16.79 9.79 13.99
N PRO A 207 -17.84 8.95 14.14
CA PRO A 207 -18.77 8.86 15.28
C PRO A 207 -18.32 8.00 16.47
N ASP A 208 -17.09 7.45 16.49
CA ASP A 208 -16.61 6.57 17.56
C ASP A 208 -16.73 7.20 18.96
N GLU A 209 -16.23 8.43 19.11
CA GLU A 209 -16.23 9.14 20.39
C GLU A 209 -17.64 9.29 20.97
N THR A 210 -18.62 9.67 20.16
CA THR A 210 -20.03 9.73 20.59
C THR A 210 -20.64 8.34 20.77
N GLY A 211 -20.23 7.37 19.94
CA GLY A 211 -20.71 5.99 19.98
C GLY A 211 -20.39 5.28 21.29
N HIS A 212 -19.23 5.54 21.88
CA HIS A 212 -18.83 4.91 23.14
C HIS A 212 -19.80 5.18 24.32
N PRO A 213 -20.09 6.42 24.73
CA PRO A 213 -20.97 6.68 25.88
C PRO A 213 -22.46 6.49 25.58
N TYR A 214 -22.92 6.65 24.33
CA TYR A 214 -24.34 6.63 24.00
C TYR A 214 -24.82 5.36 23.26
N GLY A 215 -23.90 4.65 22.62
CA GLY A 215 -24.18 3.46 21.81
C GLY A 215 -24.48 3.77 20.34
N PRO A 216 -24.21 2.82 19.43
CA PRO A 216 -24.26 3.02 17.97
C PRO A 216 -25.65 3.32 17.41
N GLU A 217 -26.70 3.10 18.21
CA GLU A 217 -28.10 3.24 17.81
C GLU A 217 -28.75 4.53 18.34
N SER A 218 -27.98 5.37 19.05
CA SER A 218 -28.49 6.53 19.78
C SER A 218 -28.82 7.73 18.88
N GLU A 219 -29.55 8.71 19.42
CA GLU A 219 -29.84 9.95 18.71
C GLU A 219 -28.59 10.85 18.59
N GLU A 220 -27.71 10.80 19.59
CA GLU A 220 -26.43 11.49 19.62
C GLU A 220 -25.54 11.04 18.45
N VAL A 221 -25.45 9.72 18.19
CA VAL A 221 -24.72 9.19 17.03
C VAL A 221 -25.34 9.66 15.70
N LYS A 222 -26.68 9.71 15.60
CA LYS A 222 -27.33 10.25 14.39
C LYS A 222 -26.99 11.72 14.18
N ASN A 223 -27.00 12.52 15.24
CA ASN A 223 -26.67 13.95 15.18
C ASN A 223 -25.21 14.19 14.76
N VAL A 224 -24.27 13.39 15.28
CA VAL A 224 -22.85 13.56 14.90
C VAL A 224 -22.59 13.10 13.46
N ILE A 225 -23.30 12.07 12.97
CA ILE A 225 -23.24 11.69 11.55
C ILE A 225 -23.79 12.81 10.66
N ALA A 226 -24.85 13.51 11.07
CA ALA A 226 -25.34 14.69 10.35
C ALA A 226 -24.29 15.83 10.32
N LYS A 227 -23.57 16.06 11.43
CA LYS A 227 -22.43 17.00 11.47
C LYS A 227 -21.30 16.57 10.53
N LEU A 228 -20.94 15.29 10.47
CA LEU A 228 -19.94 14.77 9.52
C LEU A 228 -20.37 14.97 8.06
N ASN A 229 -21.68 14.86 7.76
CA ASN A 229 -22.20 15.20 6.44
C ASN A 229 -21.99 16.69 6.12
N GLU A 230 -22.21 17.61 7.07
CA GLU A 230 -21.94 19.04 6.87
C GLU A 230 -20.45 19.33 6.63
N VAL A 231 -19.57 18.67 7.39
CA VAL A 231 -18.11 18.74 7.24
C VAL A 231 -17.66 18.32 5.84
N LEU A 232 -18.27 17.27 5.27
CA LEU A 232 -18.03 16.87 3.88
C LEU A 232 -18.50 17.93 2.86
N GLY A 233 -19.59 18.64 3.16
CA GLY A 233 -20.03 19.78 2.36
C GLY A 233 -19.02 20.93 2.37
N ILE A 234 -18.40 21.19 3.51
CA ILE A 234 -17.33 22.20 3.65
C ILE A 234 -16.09 21.78 2.85
N LEU A 235 -15.68 20.52 2.97
CA LEU A 235 -14.58 19.94 2.18
C LEU A 235 -14.82 20.13 0.68
N LYS A 236 -16.01 19.73 0.19
CA LYS A 236 -16.39 19.86 -1.22
C LYS A 236 -16.28 21.32 -1.70
N LYS A 237 -16.89 22.27 -0.98
CA LYS A 237 -16.83 23.70 -1.33
C LYS A 237 -15.40 24.23 -1.39
N LYS A 238 -14.54 23.84 -0.44
CA LYS A 238 -13.13 24.26 -0.41
C LYS A 238 -12.34 23.66 -1.59
N LEU A 239 -12.56 22.38 -1.91
CA LEU A 239 -11.97 21.74 -3.09
C LEU A 239 -12.40 22.42 -4.41
N GLU A 240 -13.67 22.79 -4.55
CA GLU A 240 -14.18 23.53 -5.71
C GLU A 240 -13.51 24.91 -5.84
N SER A 241 -13.43 25.65 -4.72
CA SER A 241 -12.80 26.98 -4.70
C SER A 241 -11.32 26.96 -5.13
N LYS A 242 -10.64 25.83 -4.91
CA LYS A 242 -9.24 25.60 -5.28
C LYS A 242 -9.07 24.87 -6.61
N LYS A 243 -10.16 24.59 -7.34
CA LYS A 243 -10.16 23.81 -8.60
C LYS A 243 -9.49 22.44 -8.44
N LEU A 244 -9.62 21.84 -7.25
CA LEU A 244 -9.05 20.55 -6.91
C LEU A 244 -10.04 19.40 -7.08
N LEU A 245 -11.35 19.65 -6.93
CA LEU A 245 -12.37 18.60 -6.82
C LEU A 245 -12.34 17.59 -7.98
N GLU A 246 -12.10 18.05 -9.21
CA GLU A 246 -12.04 17.18 -10.40
C GLU A 246 -10.66 16.54 -10.61
N LYS A 247 -9.63 17.01 -9.91
CA LYS A 247 -8.23 16.58 -10.08
C LYS A 247 -7.76 15.60 -8.99
N ILE A 248 -8.45 15.55 -7.86
CA ILE A 248 -8.07 14.75 -6.69
C ILE A 248 -8.89 13.48 -6.61
N ASN A 249 -8.25 12.38 -6.23
CA ASN A 249 -8.92 11.17 -5.79
C ASN A 249 -9.15 11.25 -4.29
N ILE A 250 -10.36 10.91 -3.84
CA ILE A 250 -10.76 10.98 -2.44
C ILE A 250 -11.27 9.61 -2.02
N ILE A 251 -10.71 9.06 -0.96
CA ILE A 251 -11.21 7.87 -0.27
C ILE A 251 -11.74 8.31 1.08
N ILE A 252 -12.97 7.93 1.41
CA ILE A 252 -13.63 8.20 2.69
C ILE A 252 -14.05 6.85 3.28
N THR A 253 -13.49 6.50 4.42
CA THR A 253 -13.65 5.20 5.06
C THR A 253 -13.64 5.36 6.58
N ALA A 254 -13.73 4.24 7.28
CA ALA A 254 -13.36 4.12 8.68
C ALA A 254 -12.46 2.89 8.89
N ASP A 255 -12.02 2.72 10.13
CA ASP A 255 -11.17 1.67 10.65
C ASP A 255 -11.95 0.49 11.25
N HIS A 256 -13.07 0.77 11.92
CA HIS A 256 -14.01 -0.24 12.39
C HIS A 256 -15.44 0.31 12.46
N GLY A 257 -16.37 -0.56 12.81
CA GLY A 257 -17.73 -0.21 13.22
C GLY A 257 -17.88 -0.25 14.73
N MET A 258 -19.10 -0.49 15.20
CA MET A 258 -19.47 -0.37 16.61
C MET A 258 -20.68 -1.26 16.93
N LEU A 259 -20.61 -1.97 18.06
CA LEU A 259 -21.67 -2.83 18.61
C LEU A 259 -22.19 -2.25 19.92
N THR A 260 -23.47 -2.44 20.22
CA THR A 260 -24.04 -2.11 21.54
C THR A 260 -23.66 -3.18 22.57
N HIS A 261 -23.10 -2.74 23.69
CA HIS A 261 -22.82 -3.53 24.88
C HIS A 261 -23.87 -3.26 25.98
N PRO A 262 -24.62 -4.29 26.41
CA PRO A 262 -25.43 -4.20 27.62
C PRO A 262 -24.54 -4.19 28.86
N ARG A 263 -24.66 -3.18 29.73
CA ARG A 263 -23.80 -2.95 30.91
C ARG A 263 -23.68 -4.12 31.89
N ASN A 264 -24.58 -5.11 31.84
CA ASN A 264 -24.54 -6.30 32.69
C ASN A 264 -23.80 -7.49 32.07
N MET A 265 -23.24 -7.35 30.86
CA MET A 265 -22.50 -8.41 30.15
C MET A 265 -20.99 -8.25 30.36
N THR A 266 -20.54 -8.21 31.61
CA THR A 266 -19.12 -8.05 31.95
C THR A 266 -18.50 -9.36 32.41
N ILE A 267 -17.23 -9.58 32.09
CA ILE A 267 -16.40 -10.67 32.59
C ILE A 267 -15.33 -10.04 33.49
N ASN A 268 -15.45 -10.20 34.80
CA ASN A 268 -14.45 -9.70 35.74
C ASN A 268 -13.38 -10.76 35.98
N LEU A 269 -12.16 -10.50 35.54
CA LEU A 269 -11.03 -11.43 35.70
C LEU A 269 -10.62 -11.63 37.16
N ASP A 270 -10.87 -10.63 38.03
CA ASP A 270 -10.52 -10.69 39.45
C ASP A 270 -11.40 -11.69 40.23
N ASP A 271 -12.50 -12.16 39.63
CA ASP A 271 -13.35 -13.19 40.23
C ASP A 271 -12.68 -14.58 40.25
N THR A 272 -11.71 -14.82 39.36
CA THR A 272 -11.08 -16.15 39.18
C THR A 272 -9.55 -16.13 39.12
N LEU A 273 -8.94 -14.98 38.87
CA LEU A 273 -7.49 -14.82 38.76
C LEU A 273 -6.93 -13.89 39.83
N ASP A 274 -5.85 -14.31 40.48
CA ASP A 274 -5.06 -13.44 41.34
C ASP A 274 -4.07 -12.63 40.49
N ARG A 275 -3.99 -11.31 40.73
CA ARG A 275 -3.09 -10.37 40.04
C ARG A 275 -1.62 -10.70 40.16
N ILE A 276 -1.21 -11.49 41.16
CA ILE A 276 0.19 -11.92 41.27
C ILE A 276 0.56 -12.97 40.20
N TRP A 277 -0.43 -13.63 39.59
CA TRP A 277 -0.19 -14.72 38.61
C TRP A 277 0.07 -14.25 37.20
N TYR A 278 -0.24 -12.98 36.87
CA TYR A 278 -0.19 -12.52 35.48
C TYR A 278 0.04 -11.01 35.35
N ARG A 279 0.36 -10.59 34.13
CA ARG A 279 0.34 -9.21 33.69
C ARG A 279 -0.65 -9.09 32.54
N LEU A 280 -1.32 -7.94 32.47
CA LEU A 280 -2.21 -7.63 31.37
C LEU A 280 -1.56 -6.62 30.43
N THR A 281 -1.85 -6.79 29.15
CA THR A 281 -1.65 -5.79 28.12
C THR A 281 -2.86 -5.80 27.18
N GLY A 282 -3.03 -4.79 26.34
CA GLY A 282 -4.28 -4.61 25.60
C GLY A 282 -5.42 -3.99 26.42
N THR A 283 -5.10 -3.35 27.55
CA THR A 283 -6.11 -2.90 28.52
C THR A 283 -6.35 -1.40 28.43
N ASP A 284 -7.44 -1.00 27.81
CA ASP A 284 -8.01 0.35 27.93
C ASP A 284 -9.19 0.34 28.94
N LYS A 285 -10.09 1.33 28.88
CA LYS A 285 -11.33 1.32 29.66
C LYS A 285 -12.40 0.41 29.03
N ASN A 286 -12.27 0.06 27.76
CA ASN A 286 -13.20 -0.75 26.96
C ASN A 286 -12.64 -2.14 26.65
N MET A 287 -11.93 -2.76 27.60
CA MET A 287 -11.21 -4.05 27.55
C MET A 287 -11.95 -5.17 26.77
N LEU A 288 -11.77 -5.21 25.45
CA LEU A 288 -12.42 -6.18 24.56
C LEU A 288 -11.45 -7.21 23.98
N LEU A 289 -10.17 -6.88 23.82
CA LEU A 289 -9.12 -7.86 23.54
C LEU A 289 -8.07 -7.80 24.65
N VAL A 290 -8.19 -8.69 25.64
CA VAL A 290 -7.25 -8.73 26.75
C VAL A 290 -6.16 -9.74 26.47
N GLN A 291 -4.91 -9.29 26.53
CA GLN A 291 -3.75 -10.14 26.35
C GLN A 291 -3.12 -10.43 27.70
N VAL A 292 -2.98 -11.71 28.02
CA VAL A 292 -2.50 -12.17 29.32
C VAL A 292 -1.08 -12.70 29.17
N PHE A 293 -0.18 -12.18 30.00
CA PHE A 293 1.19 -12.65 30.14
C PHE A 293 1.37 -13.28 31.52
N PRO A 294 1.27 -14.62 31.64
CA PRO A 294 1.43 -15.29 32.92
C PRO A 294 2.82 -15.05 33.51
N VAL A 295 2.87 -14.93 34.83
CA VAL A 295 4.12 -15.02 35.58
C VAL A 295 4.62 -16.46 35.51
N LYS A 296 5.93 -16.64 35.31
CA LYS A 296 6.56 -17.95 35.20
C LYS A 296 6.14 -18.88 36.35
N GLY A 297 5.64 -20.06 36.02
CA GLY A 297 5.12 -21.06 36.97
C GLY A 297 3.61 -20.98 37.23
N PHE A 298 2.91 -19.99 36.66
CA PHE A 298 1.46 -19.83 36.78
C PHE A 298 0.69 -20.06 35.46
N GLU A 299 1.37 -20.44 34.38
CA GLU A 299 0.81 -20.61 33.04
C GLU A 299 -0.43 -21.52 33.04
N ASP A 300 -0.28 -22.75 33.53
CA ASP A 300 -1.36 -23.75 33.57
C ASP A 300 -2.51 -23.31 34.48
N LYS A 301 -2.19 -22.63 35.58
CA LYS A 301 -3.18 -22.14 36.55
C LYS A 301 -4.03 -21.03 35.96
N VAL A 302 -3.40 -20.05 35.32
CA VAL A 302 -4.07 -18.94 34.64
C VAL A 302 -4.95 -19.49 33.51
N TYR A 303 -4.39 -20.34 32.65
CA TYR A 303 -5.12 -20.91 31.52
C TYR A 303 -6.33 -21.75 31.95
N SER A 304 -6.17 -22.61 32.97
CA SER A 304 -7.26 -23.47 33.45
C SER A 304 -8.40 -22.67 34.09
N ASN A 305 -8.10 -21.62 34.86
CA ASN A 305 -9.14 -20.78 35.47
C ASN A 305 -9.91 -19.95 34.43
N LEU A 306 -9.22 -19.45 33.39
CA LEU A 306 -9.83 -18.69 32.31
C LEU A 306 -10.82 -19.52 31.49
N LYS A 307 -10.57 -20.82 31.31
CA LYS A 307 -11.47 -21.73 30.57
C LYS A 307 -12.83 -21.95 31.24
N ASN A 308 -13.02 -21.52 32.48
CA ASN A 308 -14.29 -21.69 33.19
C ASN A 308 -15.38 -20.70 32.75
N TYR A 309 -15.02 -19.63 32.02
CA TYR A 309 -16.00 -18.66 31.52
C TYR A 309 -16.63 -19.16 30.21
N SER A 310 -17.94 -19.40 30.21
CA SER A 310 -18.67 -19.84 29.00
C SER A 310 -18.77 -18.78 27.91
N ASN A 311 -18.66 -17.49 28.28
CA ASN A 311 -18.79 -16.34 27.38
C ASN A 311 -17.42 -15.75 27.00
N LEU A 312 -16.35 -16.52 27.19
CA LEU A 312 -14.99 -16.12 26.91
C LEU A 312 -14.31 -17.18 26.07
N HIS A 313 -13.78 -16.77 24.93
CA HIS A 313 -12.84 -17.61 24.20
C HIS A 313 -11.41 -17.33 24.69
N VAL A 314 -10.68 -18.39 25.02
CA VAL A 314 -9.32 -18.33 25.56
C VAL A 314 -8.38 -18.99 24.56
N TYR A 315 -7.77 -18.18 23.70
CA TYR A 315 -6.81 -18.66 22.74
C TYR A 315 -5.44 -18.86 23.39
N SER A 316 -4.79 -19.98 23.06
CA SER A 316 -3.33 -20.03 23.13
C SER A 316 -2.76 -19.37 21.88
N LYS A 317 -1.65 -18.63 22.01
CA LYS A 317 -1.02 -17.95 20.88
C LYS A 317 -0.73 -18.87 19.67
N ASP A 318 -0.41 -20.15 19.91
CA ASP A 318 -0.07 -21.09 18.84
C ASP A 318 -1.29 -21.77 18.19
N GLU A 319 -2.49 -21.43 18.65
CA GLU A 319 -3.74 -22.01 18.18
C GLU A 319 -4.03 -21.63 16.72
N GLN A 320 -4.58 -22.57 15.95
CA GLN A 320 -4.85 -22.38 14.53
C GLN A 320 -5.83 -21.21 14.28
N ALA A 321 -6.81 -21.01 15.17
CA ALA A 321 -7.77 -19.92 15.05
C ALA A 321 -7.11 -18.53 15.02
N LEU A 322 -6.02 -18.32 15.78
CA LEU A 322 -5.28 -17.05 15.74
C LEU A 322 -4.44 -16.89 14.47
N LYS A 323 -3.95 -17.99 13.89
CA LYS A 323 -3.27 -17.97 12.58
C LYS A 323 -4.23 -17.58 11.46
N ASP A 324 -5.45 -18.10 11.51
CA ASP A 324 -6.50 -17.77 10.53
C ASP A 324 -6.94 -16.30 10.65
N LEU A 325 -6.78 -15.70 11.83
CA LEU A 325 -6.99 -14.27 12.08
C LEU A 325 -5.77 -13.39 11.76
N HIS A 326 -4.64 -13.96 11.34
CA HIS A 326 -3.37 -13.26 11.18
C HIS A 326 -2.97 -12.48 12.46
N TYR A 327 -3.13 -13.13 13.60
CA TYR A 327 -2.90 -12.55 14.92
C TYR A 327 -2.15 -13.52 15.84
N ASN A 328 -1.04 -14.09 15.38
CA ASN A 328 -0.19 -14.94 16.21
C ASN A 328 1.31 -14.67 16.05
N ASP A 329 1.77 -14.20 14.89
CA ASP A 329 3.20 -14.11 14.58
C ASP A 329 3.81 -12.73 14.89
N ASN A 330 3.72 -12.30 16.14
CA ASN A 330 4.42 -11.10 16.61
C ASN A 330 4.81 -11.19 18.09
N ARG A 331 5.98 -10.66 18.45
CA ARG A 331 6.45 -10.66 19.85
C ARG A 331 5.57 -9.83 20.81
N ARG A 332 4.80 -8.88 20.28
CA ARG A 332 3.87 -8.03 21.05
C ARG A 332 2.52 -8.71 21.28
N ILE A 333 2.27 -9.87 20.66
CA ILE A 333 1.11 -10.71 20.94
C ILE A 333 1.49 -11.65 22.09
N MET A 334 0.78 -11.57 23.21
CA MET A 334 1.09 -12.36 24.42
C MET A 334 0.67 -13.83 24.28
N PRO A 335 1.14 -14.73 25.16
CA PRO A 335 0.86 -16.17 25.06
C PRO A 335 -0.60 -16.58 25.17
N ILE A 336 -1.43 -15.78 25.86
CA ILE A 336 -2.86 -16.04 26.05
C ILE A 336 -3.65 -14.81 25.60
N ILE A 337 -4.63 -15.03 24.73
CA ILE A 337 -5.50 -13.98 24.19
C ILE A 337 -6.93 -14.28 24.60
N LEU A 338 -7.61 -13.26 25.10
CA LEU A 338 -8.98 -13.36 25.58
C LEU A 338 -9.91 -12.59 24.65
N GLU A 339 -10.84 -13.29 24.02
CA GLU A 339 -11.91 -12.72 23.19
C GLU A 339 -13.26 -12.98 23.88
N PRO A 340 -13.96 -11.95 24.37
CA PRO A 340 -15.29 -12.11 24.92
C PRO A 340 -16.30 -12.42 23.81
N ALA A 341 -17.36 -13.15 24.16
CA ALA A 341 -18.49 -13.33 23.26
C ALA A 341 -19.07 -11.97 22.83
N PRO A 342 -19.66 -11.83 21.63
CA PRO A 342 -20.20 -10.56 21.15
C PRO A 342 -21.15 -9.90 22.16
N GLY A 343 -20.89 -8.64 22.48
CA GLY A 343 -21.64 -7.88 23.48
C GLY A 343 -21.11 -8.01 24.91
N TYR A 344 -20.14 -8.91 25.18
CA TYR A 344 -19.43 -8.96 26.46
C TYR A 344 -18.16 -8.12 26.43
N VAL A 345 -17.81 -7.52 27.57
CA VAL A 345 -16.52 -6.87 27.80
C VAL A 345 -15.78 -7.61 28.89
N ILE A 346 -14.46 -7.69 28.77
CA ILE A 346 -13.59 -8.22 29.82
C ILE A 346 -13.22 -7.04 30.71
N GLY A 347 -12.94 -7.27 31.97
CA GLY A 347 -12.53 -6.22 32.86
C GLY A 347 -11.97 -6.76 34.13
N THR A 348 -11.68 -5.85 35.03
CA THR A 348 -11.18 -6.12 36.36
C THR A 348 -11.91 -5.22 37.36
N ASN A 349 -11.74 -5.44 38.67
CA ASN A 349 -12.41 -4.59 39.66
C ASN A 349 -12.12 -3.10 39.42
N ASP A 350 -10.88 -2.75 39.12
CA ASP A 350 -10.46 -1.37 38.88
C ASP A 350 -11.01 -0.80 37.57
N SER A 351 -11.02 -1.58 36.49
CA SER A 351 -11.46 -1.09 35.18
C SER A 351 -12.99 -1.09 35.00
N LEU A 352 -13.69 -1.98 35.70
CA LEU A 352 -15.16 -2.04 35.69
C LEU A 352 -15.78 -1.03 36.65
N ALA A 353 -15.02 -0.56 37.64
CA ALA A 353 -15.46 0.51 38.53
C ALA A 353 -15.76 1.80 37.72
N GLY A 354 -17.04 2.16 37.64
CA GLY A 354 -17.48 3.34 36.90
C GLY A 354 -17.49 3.17 35.36
N TYR A 355 -17.48 1.93 34.86
CA TYR A 355 -17.63 1.65 33.44
C TYR A 355 -19.04 2.05 32.95
N THR A 356 -19.09 3.02 32.04
CA THR A 356 -20.35 3.56 31.50
C THR A 356 -20.49 3.40 29.99
N THR A 357 -19.50 2.81 29.33
CA THR A 357 -19.49 2.63 27.88
C THR A 357 -20.66 1.74 27.44
N VAL A 358 -21.34 2.16 26.38
CA VAL A 358 -22.48 1.49 25.74
C VAL A 358 -22.11 1.00 24.34
N GLY A 359 -21.28 1.74 23.60
CA GLY A 359 -20.74 1.32 22.31
C GLY A 359 -19.36 0.69 22.46
N VAL A 360 -19.16 -0.47 21.87
CA VAL A 360 -17.90 -1.23 21.94
C VAL A 360 -17.47 -1.75 20.56
N HIS A 361 -16.16 -1.90 20.36
CA HIS A 361 -15.55 -2.47 19.17
C HIS A 361 -14.26 -3.22 19.54
N GLY A 362 -13.84 -4.19 18.72
CA GLY A 362 -12.62 -4.98 18.94
C GLY A 362 -12.78 -6.48 18.71
N TYR A 363 -14.02 -6.93 18.48
CA TYR A 363 -14.36 -8.31 18.18
C TYR A 363 -13.81 -8.77 16.81
N ASP A 364 -13.81 -10.07 16.59
CA ASP A 364 -13.56 -10.67 15.27
C ASP A 364 -14.57 -10.16 14.22
N PRO A 365 -14.12 -9.40 13.20
CA PRO A 365 -15.01 -8.87 12.18
C PRO A 365 -15.61 -9.97 11.29
N ALA A 366 -15.04 -11.18 11.24
CA ALA A 366 -15.64 -12.31 10.54
C ALA A 366 -16.87 -12.88 11.29
N LYS A 367 -16.93 -12.70 12.61
CA LYS A 367 -18.06 -13.15 13.46
C LYS A 367 -19.08 -12.04 13.73
N VAL A 368 -18.63 -10.80 13.79
CA VAL A 368 -19.44 -9.64 14.20
C VAL A 368 -19.50 -8.61 13.08
N LYS A 369 -20.56 -8.66 12.28
CA LYS A 369 -20.77 -7.79 11.12
C LYS A 369 -20.79 -6.30 11.49
N GLU A 370 -21.19 -5.97 12.71
CA GLU A 370 -21.20 -4.62 13.28
C GLU A 370 -19.81 -3.98 13.29
N MET A 371 -18.73 -4.77 13.24
CA MET A 371 -17.35 -4.28 13.24
C MET A 371 -16.91 -3.73 11.88
N HIS A 372 -17.66 -3.98 10.81
CA HIS A 372 -17.23 -3.52 9.49
C HIS A 372 -17.48 -2.01 9.28
N PRO A 373 -16.45 -1.26 8.84
CA PRO A 373 -16.61 0.14 8.46
C PRO A 373 -17.17 0.32 7.05
N PHE A 374 -17.60 1.54 6.74
CA PHE A 374 -18.03 1.95 5.40
C PHE A 374 -16.86 2.26 4.46
N PHE A 375 -17.12 2.34 3.16
CA PHE A 375 -16.18 2.85 2.16
C PHE A 375 -16.89 3.56 1.01
N ILE A 376 -16.45 4.77 0.72
CA ILE A 376 -16.79 5.55 -0.47
C ILE A 376 -15.48 6.06 -1.08
N ALA A 377 -15.38 6.08 -2.40
CA ALA A 377 -14.28 6.77 -3.06
C ALA A 377 -14.73 7.45 -4.36
N SER A 378 -14.14 8.59 -4.69
CA SER A 378 -14.51 9.38 -5.88
C SER A 378 -13.28 10.09 -6.46
N GLY A 379 -13.37 10.49 -7.72
CA GLY A 379 -12.28 11.18 -8.41
C GLY A 379 -11.93 10.51 -9.75
N PRO A 380 -10.91 11.02 -10.45
CA PRO A 380 -10.61 10.60 -11.82
C PRO A 380 -10.21 9.11 -11.98
N ALA A 381 -9.71 8.46 -10.92
CA ALA A 381 -9.34 7.05 -10.97
C ALA A 381 -10.53 6.09 -10.80
N PHE A 382 -11.64 6.56 -10.20
CA PHE A 382 -12.75 5.72 -9.77
C PHE A 382 -13.91 5.73 -10.78
N LYS A 383 -14.63 4.61 -10.87
CA LYS A 383 -15.93 4.55 -11.57
C LYS A 383 -16.93 5.50 -10.90
N LYS A 384 -17.98 5.90 -11.64
CA LYS A 384 -19.06 6.76 -11.14
C LYS A 384 -20.34 5.96 -10.92
N GLY A 385 -21.09 6.26 -9.85
CA GLY A 385 -22.33 5.58 -9.47
C GLY A 385 -22.19 4.07 -9.28
N TYR A 386 -20.98 3.58 -8.97
CA TYR A 386 -20.71 2.14 -8.93
C TYR A 386 -20.89 1.57 -7.52
N SER A 387 -21.70 0.52 -7.39
CA SER A 387 -21.86 -0.23 -6.14
C SER A 387 -21.03 -1.51 -6.20
N ALA A 388 -20.10 -1.64 -5.26
CA ALA A 388 -19.23 -2.80 -5.13
C ALA A 388 -19.71 -3.75 -4.02
N GLY A 389 -19.25 -5.00 -4.08
CA GLY A 389 -19.35 -5.92 -2.95
C GLY A 389 -18.47 -5.50 -1.76
N PRO A 390 -18.30 -6.37 -0.76
CA PRO A 390 -17.28 -6.19 0.27
C PRO A 390 -15.87 -6.08 -0.34
N ILE A 391 -15.01 -5.29 0.29
CA ILE A 391 -13.59 -5.16 -0.05
C ILE A 391 -12.75 -5.42 1.19
N LYS A 392 -11.47 -5.82 1.05
CA LYS A 392 -10.59 -6.06 2.20
C LYS A 392 -9.79 -4.82 2.55
N MET A 393 -9.60 -4.56 3.84
CA MET A 393 -8.84 -3.41 4.31
C MET A 393 -7.38 -3.44 3.86
N VAL A 394 -6.75 -4.62 3.86
CA VAL A 394 -5.37 -4.79 3.39
C VAL A 394 -5.19 -4.41 1.91
N ASP A 395 -6.25 -4.48 1.10
CA ASP A 395 -6.20 -4.13 -0.33
C ASP A 395 -6.20 -2.59 -0.56
N LEU A 396 -6.44 -1.78 0.47
CA LEU A 396 -6.44 -0.32 0.36
C LEU A 396 -5.05 0.25 0.09
N TYR A 397 -4.00 -0.30 0.70
CA TYR A 397 -2.63 0.16 0.45
C TYR A 397 -2.18 -0.01 -1.02
N PRO A 398 -2.29 -1.20 -1.65
CA PRO A 398 -1.95 -1.33 -3.07
C PRO A 398 -2.89 -0.52 -3.98
N LEU A 399 -4.16 -0.31 -3.61
CA LEU A 399 -5.05 0.62 -4.30
C LEU A 399 -4.51 2.07 -4.27
N MET A 400 -4.12 2.55 -3.09
CA MET A 400 -3.54 3.90 -2.95
C MET A 400 -2.24 4.05 -3.74
N CYS A 401 -1.36 3.05 -3.68
CA CYS A 401 -0.12 3.06 -4.46
C CYS A 401 -0.41 3.12 -5.97
N HIS A 402 -1.39 2.35 -6.43
CA HIS A 402 -1.82 2.38 -7.83
C HIS A 402 -2.34 3.77 -8.25
N ILE A 403 -3.22 4.38 -7.46
CA ILE A 403 -3.76 5.73 -7.72
C ILE A 403 -2.64 6.79 -7.77
N LEU A 404 -1.64 6.65 -6.90
CA LEU A 404 -0.49 7.56 -6.84
C LEU A 404 0.54 7.32 -7.97
N GLY A 405 0.42 6.23 -8.71
CA GLY A 405 1.37 5.80 -9.73
C GLY A 405 2.72 5.40 -9.14
N ILE A 406 2.72 4.73 -7.98
CA ILE A 406 3.92 4.30 -7.26
C ILE A 406 3.88 2.79 -7.00
N LYS A 407 5.07 2.17 -6.89
CA LYS A 407 5.18 0.74 -6.60
C LYS A 407 4.94 0.49 -5.10
N PRO A 408 3.99 -0.40 -4.72
CA PRO A 408 3.78 -0.75 -3.32
C PRO A 408 4.98 -1.51 -2.76
N ALA A 409 5.28 -1.29 -1.47
CA ALA A 409 6.15 -2.19 -0.71
C ALA A 409 5.47 -3.56 -0.52
N PRO A 410 6.22 -4.62 -0.14
CA PRO A 410 5.62 -5.91 0.21
C PRO A 410 4.52 -5.74 1.27
N ASN A 411 3.33 -6.26 0.99
CA ASN A 411 2.14 -6.15 1.83
C ASN A 411 1.24 -7.39 1.64
N ASN A 412 0.20 -7.53 2.47
CA ASN A 412 -0.74 -8.66 2.40
C ASN A 412 -1.92 -8.43 1.45
N GLY A 413 -2.12 -7.21 0.97
CA GLY A 413 -3.18 -6.86 0.03
C GLY A 413 -2.87 -7.21 -1.42
N SER A 414 -3.91 -7.20 -2.25
CA SER A 414 -3.81 -7.38 -3.70
C SER A 414 -4.67 -6.36 -4.44
N LEU A 415 -4.05 -5.64 -5.38
CA LEU A 415 -4.77 -4.76 -6.30
C LEU A 415 -5.82 -5.53 -7.11
N GLU A 416 -5.56 -6.80 -7.45
CA GLU A 416 -6.49 -7.62 -8.26
C GLU A 416 -7.87 -7.77 -7.59
N ASN A 417 -7.92 -7.78 -6.26
CA ASN A 417 -9.16 -7.90 -5.48
C ASN A 417 -10.02 -6.63 -5.54
N ILE A 418 -9.40 -5.46 -5.74
CA ILE A 418 -10.05 -4.14 -5.56
C ILE A 418 -10.03 -3.26 -6.82
N GLN A 419 -9.27 -3.63 -7.86
CA GLN A 419 -9.15 -2.87 -9.10
C GLN A 419 -10.47 -2.70 -9.87
N HIS A 420 -11.48 -3.54 -9.57
CA HIS A 420 -12.82 -3.44 -10.14
C HIS A 420 -13.54 -2.12 -9.80
N LEU A 421 -13.04 -1.35 -8.83
CA LEU A 421 -13.50 0.01 -8.50
C LEU A 421 -13.03 1.08 -9.49
N LEU A 422 -12.01 0.80 -10.31
CA LEU A 422 -11.31 1.78 -11.13
C LEU A 422 -11.83 1.84 -12.56
N VAL A 423 -11.74 3.01 -13.22
CA VAL A 423 -12.10 3.16 -14.64
C VAL A 423 -11.10 2.47 -15.57
N ASN A 424 -9.80 2.61 -15.28
CA ASN A 424 -8.71 2.03 -16.03
C ASN A 424 -7.78 1.29 -15.04
N PRO A 425 -8.11 0.05 -14.65
CA PRO A 425 -7.15 -0.75 -13.89
C PRO A 425 -5.92 -0.94 -14.78
N ALA A 426 -4.74 -0.46 -14.38
CA ALA A 426 -3.54 -0.61 -15.21
C ALA A 426 -3.38 -2.06 -15.69
N PRO A 427 -2.82 -2.29 -16.88
CA PRO A 427 -2.55 -3.65 -17.33
C PRO A 427 -1.66 -4.34 -16.30
N SER A 428 -2.07 -5.54 -15.87
CA SER A 428 -1.30 -6.35 -14.93
C SER A 428 0.16 -6.42 -15.39
N HIS A 429 1.14 -6.11 -14.53
CA HIS A 429 2.57 -6.12 -14.87
C HIS A 429 3.08 -7.43 -15.50
N LYS A 430 2.31 -8.53 -15.44
CA LYS A 430 2.60 -9.78 -16.15
C LYS A 430 2.52 -9.66 -17.67
N ALA A 431 1.65 -8.81 -18.21
CA ALA A 431 1.45 -8.67 -19.66
C ALA A 431 2.55 -7.84 -20.34
N ASP A 432 3.05 -6.79 -19.68
CA ASP A 432 4.05 -5.89 -20.27
C ASP A 432 5.44 -6.52 -20.36
N ILE A 433 5.84 -7.34 -19.38
CA ILE A 433 7.14 -8.03 -19.44
C ILE A 433 7.15 -9.00 -20.63
N LEU A 434 6.07 -9.75 -20.86
CA LEU A 434 6.00 -10.69 -21.97
C LEU A 434 6.00 -9.96 -23.33
N SER A 435 5.26 -8.86 -23.43
CA SER A 435 5.14 -8.05 -24.65
C SER A 435 6.47 -7.37 -25.03
N VAL A 436 7.11 -6.70 -24.06
CA VAL A 436 8.40 -6.03 -24.27
C VAL A 436 9.49 -7.05 -24.58
N THR A 437 9.49 -8.20 -23.92
CA THR A 437 10.45 -9.28 -24.17
C THR A 437 10.29 -9.85 -25.58
N ILE A 438 9.06 -10.15 -26.02
CA ILE A 438 8.77 -10.66 -27.37
C ILE A 438 9.19 -9.64 -28.43
N VAL A 439 8.83 -8.35 -28.26
CA VAL A 439 9.20 -7.28 -29.19
C VAL A 439 10.72 -7.13 -29.25
N THR A 440 11.41 -7.19 -28.12
CA THR A 440 12.88 -7.13 -28.06
C THR A 440 13.52 -8.31 -28.80
N TYR A 441 13.02 -9.53 -28.60
CA TYR A 441 13.52 -10.72 -29.31
C TYR A 441 13.29 -10.63 -30.83
N ILE A 442 12.13 -10.15 -31.28
CA ILE A 442 11.83 -9.96 -32.70
C ILE A 442 12.81 -8.94 -33.32
N LEU A 443 13.07 -7.82 -32.64
CA LEU A 443 13.96 -6.77 -33.13
C LEU A 443 15.43 -7.24 -33.19
N VAL A 444 15.89 -7.97 -32.18
CA VAL A 444 17.23 -8.58 -32.17
C VAL A 444 17.36 -9.58 -33.32
N PHE A 445 16.33 -10.39 -33.57
CA PHE A 445 16.31 -11.34 -34.68
C PHE A 445 16.39 -10.64 -36.05
N ILE A 446 15.61 -9.57 -36.26
CA ILE A 446 15.65 -8.77 -37.49
C ILE A 446 17.04 -8.15 -37.69
N ALA A 447 17.66 -7.62 -36.63
CA ALA A 447 19.00 -7.06 -36.70
C ALA A 447 20.05 -8.11 -37.08
N LEU A 448 20.02 -9.29 -36.46
CA LEU A 448 20.93 -10.39 -36.78
C LEU A 448 20.74 -10.91 -38.22
N ALA A 449 19.49 -11.06 -38.66
CA ALA A 449 19.17 -11.46 -40.04
C ALA A 449 19.67 -10.43 -41.07
N SER A 450 19.56 -9.13 -40.75
CA SER A 450 20.06 -8.04 -41.60
C SER A 450 21.59 -8.09 -41.74
N VAL A 451 22.30 -8.31 -40.63
CA VAL A 451 23.76 -8.46 -40.63
C VAL A 451 24.17 -9.69 -41.45
N ALA A 452 23.52 -10.84 -41.24
CA ALA A 452 23.78 -12.06 -42.01
C ALA A 452 23.51 -11.88 -43.51
N GLY A 453 22.46 -11.15 -43.88
CA GLY A 453 22.15 -10.79 -45.27
C GLY A 453 23.25 -9.95 -45.92
N VAL A 454 23.76 -8.93 -45.21
CA VAL A 454 24.89 -8.11 -45.70
C VAL A 454 26.16 -8.94 -45.90
N PHE A 455 26.49 -9.82 -44.95
CA PHE A 455 27.63 -10.73 -45.09
C PHE A 455 27.46 -11.71 -46.26
N SER A 456 26.25 -12.22 -46.47
CA SER A 456 25.95 -13.13 -47.58
C SER A 456 26.09 -12.45 -48.94
N ILE A 457 25.58 -11.22 -49.08
CA ILE A 457 25.76 -10.39 -50.29
C ILE A 457 27.25 -10.12 -50.53
N PHE A 458 28.01 -9.83 -49.47
CA PHE A 458 29.44 -9.60 -49.56
C PHE A 458 30.21 -10.86 -49.97
N ALA A 459 29.89 -12.03 -49.40
CA ALA A 459 30.50 -13.30 -49.75
C ALA A 459 30.23 -13.67 -51.22
N VAL A 460 29.01 -13.43 -51.70
CA VAL A 460 28.64 -13.64 -53.12
C VAL A 460 29.41 -12.69 -54.04
N ARG A 461 29.51 -11.40 -53.67
CA ARG A 461 30.28 -10.42 -54.46
C ARG A 461 31.77 -10.75 -54.47
N HIS A 462 32.35 -11.08 -53.32
CA HIS A 462 33.76 -11.46 -53.21
C HIS A 462 34.06 -12.74 -54.02
N SER A 463 33.17 -13.74 -53.98
CA SER A 463 33.29 -14.96 -54.79
C SER A 463 33.26 -14.65 -56.29
N LYS A 464 32.34 -13.80 -56.76
CA LYS A 464 32.30 -13.35 -58.16
C LYS A 464 33.56 -12.59 -58.58
N THR A 465 34.05 -11.66 -57.75
CA THR A 465 35.28 -10.92 -58.04
C THR A 465 36.50 -11.85 -58.10
N ARG A 466 36.58 -12.84 -57.20
CA ARG A 466 37.64 -13.85 -57.19
C ARG A 466 37.59 -14.75 -58.43
N GLN A 467 36.39 -15.13 -58.89
CA GLN A 467 36.24 -15.86 -60.15
C GLN A 467 36.73 -15.02 -61.33
N ILE A 468 36.35 -13.75 -61.43
CA ILE A 468 36.79 -12.85 -62.50
C ILE A 468 38.32 -12.70 -62.50
N TYR A 469 38.94 -12.56 -61.32
CA TYR A 469 40.39 -12.43 -61.20
C TYR A 469 41.13 -13.71 -61.62
N MET A 470 40.61 -14.89 -61.24
CA MET A 470 41.16 -16.18 -61.69
C MET A 470 41.00 -16.40 -63.19
N PHE A 471 39.94 -15.88 -63.81
CA PHE A 471 39.77 -15.90 -65.27
C PHE A 471 40.73 -14.93 -65.99
N SER A 472 41.04 -13.76 -65.41
CA SER A 472 41.99 -12.82 -66.01
C SER A 472 43.44 -13.27 -65.91
N THR A 473 43.86 -13.89 -64.80
CA THR A 473 45.23 -14.39 -64.64
C THR A 473 45.52 -15.60 -65.54
N ARG A 474 44.51 -16.43 -65.80
CA ARG A 474 44.62 -17.57 -66.73
C ARG A 474 44.79 -17.13 -68.19
N ASN A 475 44.30 -15.94 -68.55
CA ASN A 475 44.50 -15.35 -69.88
C ASN A 475 45.83 -14.60 -70.02
N SER A 476 46.35 -13.98 -68.94
CA SER A 476 47.62 -13.22 -68.99
C SER A 476 48.86 -14.10 -69.05
N GLU A 477 48.84 -15.32 -68.50
CA GLU A 477 49.97 -16.27 -68.61
C GLU A 477 50.10 -16.90 -70.01
N SER A 478 49.10 -16.73 -70.89
CA SER A 478 49.12 -17.30 -72.25
C SER A 478 49.67 -16.37 -73.35
N LEU A 479 50.00 -15.11 -73.05
CA LEU A 479 50.24 -14.08 -74.07
C LEU A 479 51.53 -13.23 -73.92
N SER A 480 52.51 -13.63 -73.11
CA SER A 480 53.80 -12.91 -73.03
C SER A 480 55.05 -13.80 -73.13
N GLY A 481 55.05 -14.77 -74.05
CA GLY A 481 56.19 -15.63 -74.35
C GLY A 481 56.51 -15.68 -75.85
N TYR A 482 57.01 -14.58 -76.43
CA TYR A 482 57.71 -14.62 -77.72
C TYR A 482 58.73 -13.47 -77.83
N ASN A 483 60.02 -13.77 -77.75
CA ASN A 483 61.10 -12.84 -78.09
C ASN A 483 62.22 -13.61 -78.82
N PRO A 484 62.40 -13.44 -80.14
CA PRO A 484 63.44 -14.11 -80.90
C PRO A 484 64.65 -13.19 -81.17
N GLY A 485 65.84 -13.67 -80.79
CA GLY A 485 67.08 -13.46 -81.55
C GLY A 485 68.00 -12.30 -81.18
N ALA A 486 69.24 -12.66 -80.81
CA ALA A 486 70.55 -12.03 -81.11
C ALA A 486 71.44 -12.07 -79.86
N ASP A 487 72.32 -13.08 -79.70
CA ASP A 487 73.65 -13.18 -80.34
C ASP A 487 74.55 -12.02 -79.85
N GLN A 488 75.66 -12.20 -79.14
CA GLN A 488 76.79 -13.08 -79.44
C GLN A 488 77.87 -12.90 -78.33
N ARG A 489 78.63 -13.97 -78.02
CA ARG A 489 80.07 -14.03 -77.64
C ARG A 489 80.44 -14.74 -76.31
N LEU A 490 81.23 -15.81 -76.52
CA LEU A 490 82.39 -16.32 -75.76
C LEU A 490 82.09 -16.97 -74.41
N LEU A 491 82.69 -18.09 -73.99
CA LEU A 491 83.47 -19.22 -74.55
C LEU A 491 83.80 -20.04 -73.28
N ASP A 492 83.70 -21.38 -73.34
CA ASP A 492 84.37 -22.36 -72.45
C ASP A 492 84.09 -22.29 -70.92
N SER A 493 84.00 -23.39 -70.16
CA SER A 493 84.28 -24.81 -70.39
C SER A 493 83.85 -25.60 -69.13
N GLY A 494 83.59 -26.91 -69.31
CA GLY A 494 83.83 -28.02 -68.35
C GLY A 494 82.90 -28.11 -67.13
N SER A 495 82.15 -29.21 -67.00
CA SER A 495 82.57 -30.48 -66.36
C SER A 495 82.35 -30.42 -64.84
N ASP A 496 81.75 -31.36 -64.11
CA ASP A 496 81.33 -32.75 -64.30
C ASP A 496 80.40 -33.01 -63.09
N ASP A 497 79.24 -33.62 -63.31
CA ASP A 497 78.91 -35.02 -62.97
C ASP A 497 78.84 -35.40 -61.49
N GLU A 498 77.74 -36.10 -61.23
CA GLU A 498 77.52 -37.17 -60.24
C GLU A 498 77.03 -36.88 -58.81
N ILE A 499 75.77 -37.36 -58.64
CA ILE A 499 75.10 -38.01 -57.48
C ILE A 499 74.37 -37.13 -56.48
#